data_AF-A0A7L2RVG0-F1
#
_entry.id   AF-A0A7L2RVG0-F1
#
_cell.length_a   1.000
_cell.length_b   1.000
_cell.length_c   1.000
_cell.angle_alpha   90.00
_cell.angle_beta   90.00
_cell.angle_gamma   90.00
#
_symmetry.space_group_name_H-M   'P 1'
#
loop_
_entity.id
_entity.type
_entity.pdbx_description
1 polymer ?
#
loop_
_entity_poly.entity_id
_entity_poly.type
_entity_poly.pdbx_seq_one_letter_code
_entity_poly.pdbx_strand_id
1 'polypeptide(L)'
;DVGELCMQSAQCKSGCCHRNSGLSLARCAPKAAEFQDCSPKSLYGVYYKCPCESGLTCDADKTIVGSITNKNFGVCKDPQDFYRE
;
A
#
# COMPACT_ATOMS: atom_id res chain seq x y z
N ASP A 1 11.28 -4.69 -12.38
CA ASP A 1 11.41 -5.68 -11.29
C ASP A 1 11.60 -5.00 -9.93
N VAL A 2 11.52 -5.75 -8.82
CA VAL A 2 11.66 -5.17 -7.46
C VAL A 2 13.02 -4.50 -7.32
N GLY A 3 13.04 -3.30 -6.72
CA GLY A 3 14.25 -2.48 -6.52
C GLY A 3 14.57 -1.51 -7.66
N GLU A 4 13.94 -1.65 -8.83
CA GLU A 4 14.11 -0.70 -9.94
C GLU A 4 13.46 0.65 -9.63
N LEU A 5 14.03 1.73 -10.18
CA LEU A 5 13.45 3.06 -10.09
C LEU A 5 12.11 3.11 -10.81
N CYS A 6 11.13 3.77 -10.20
CA CYS A 6 9.81 3.93 -10.77
C CYS A 6 9.27 5.34 -10.49
N MET A 7 8.42 5.83 -11.37
CA MET A 7 7.64 7.06 -11.15
C MET A 7 6.15 6.76 -10.95
N GLN A 8 5.71 5.56 -11.33
CA GLN A 8 4.33 5.14 -11.29
C GLN A 8 4.23 3.63 -11.08
N SER A 9 3.26 3.17 -10.29
CA SER A 9 3.07 1.75 -9.97
C SER A 9 2.82 0.87 -11.20
N ALA A 10 2.31 1.43 -12.31
CA ALA A 10 2.13 0.73 -13.58
C ALA A 10 3.46 0.25 -14.22
N GLN A 11 4.60 0.83 -13.85
CA GLN A 11 5.93 0.41 -14.32
C GLN A 11 6.42 -0.85 -13.59
N CYS A 12 5.84 -1.16 -12.42
CA CYS A 12 6.25 -2.27 -11.59
C CYS A 12 5.39 -3.49 -11.87
N LYS A 13 6.01 -4.65 -12.15
CA LYS A 13 5.30 -5.94 -12.25
C LYS A 13 4.51 -6.27 -10.99
N SER A 14 5.03 -5.90 -9.82
CA SER A 14 4.34 -6.03 -8.53
C SER A 14 3.13 -5.12 -8.40
N GLY A 15 3.02 -4.07 -9.23
CA GLY A 15 1.99 -3.04 -9.14
C GLY A 15 2.15 -2.09 -7.96
N CYS A 16 3.35 -2.02 -7.34
CA CYS A 16 3.65 -1.04 -6.30
C CYS A 16 4.96 -0.29 -6.58
N CYS A 17 4.86 1.03 -6.68
CA CYS A 17 5.98 1.96 -6.65
C CYS A 17 6.06 2.62 -5.26
N HIS A 18 7.13 2.34 -4.51
CA HIS A 18 7.26 2.70 -3.10
C HIS A 18 8.35 3.75 -2.86
N ARG A 19 8.11 4.69 -1.94
CA ARG A 19 9.10 5.67 -1.48
C ARG A 19 9.10 5.79 0.05
N ASN A 20 10.25 6.10 0.63
CA ASN A 20 10.39 6.18 2.09
C ASN A 20 10.01 7.57 2.65
N SER A 21 10.15 8.64 1.85
CA SER A 21 9.87 10.02 2.23
C SER A 21 9.46 10.85 1.01
N GLY A 22 8.96 12.07 1.23
CA GLY A 22 8.50 12.97 0.15
C GLY A 22 9.59 13.37 -0.86
N LEU A 23 10.86 13.31 -0.46
CA LEU A 23 12.03 13.65 -1.28
C LEU A 23 12.84 12.42 -1.74
N SER A 24 12.48 11.21 -1.28
CA SER A 24 13.19 9.99 -1.67
C SER A 24 12.79 9.51 -3.06
N LEU A 25 13.74 8.93 -3.80
CA LEU A 25 13.45 8.25 -5.06
C LEU A 25 12.58 7.02 -4.80
N ALA A 26 11.55 6.87 -5.62
CA ALA A 26 10.65 5.73 -5.55
C ALA A 26 11.23 4.51 -6.31
N ARG A 27 10.98 3.32 -5.77
CA ARG A 27 11.42 2.05 -6.34
C ARG A 27 10.30 1.02 -6.30
N CYS A 28 10.30 0.09 -7.23
CA CYS A 28 9.35 -1.01 -7.24
C CYS A 28 9.53 -1.87 -6.00
N ALA A 29 8.44 -2.21 -5.33
CA ALA A 29 8.42 -2.98 -4.10
C ALA A 29 7.36 -4.09 -4.19
N PRO A 30 7.49 -5.18 -3.40
CA PRO A 30 6.41 -6.15 -3.26
C PRO A 30 5.17 -5.49 -2.64
N LYS A 31 4.00 -6.06 -2.93
CA LYS A 31 2.76 -5.71 -2.22
C LYS A 31 2.82 -6.20 -0.77
N ALA A 32 1.99 -5.62 0.08
CA ALA A 32 1.92 -6.00 1.49
C ALA A 32 1.18 -7.35 1.65
N ALA A 33 1.83 -8.29 2.33
CA ALA A 33 1.22 -9.57 2.70
C ALA A 33 0.24 -9.40 3.88
N GLU A 34 -0.45 -10.46 4.25
CA GLU A 34 -1.32 -10.48 5.42
C GLU A 34 -0.57 -10.04 6.69
N PHE A 35 -1.26 -9.28 7.56
CA PHE A 35 -0.73 -8.67 8.77
C PHE A 35 0.38 -7.62 8.57
N GLN A 36 0.73 -7.27 7.33
CA GLN A 36 1.67 -6.17 7.05
C GLN A 36 0.97 -4.82 6.92
N ASP A 37 1.72 -3.76 7.22
CA ASP A 37 1.29 -2.38 7.01
C ASP A 37 1.00 -2.11 5.53
N CYS A 38 -0.13 -1.45 5.27
CA CYS A 38 -0.56 -1.11 3.92
C CYS A 38 -1.06 0.31 3.82
N SER A 39 -1.13 0.82 2.60
CA SER A 39 -1.96 1.98 2.28
C SER A 39 -3.13 1.55 1.40
N PRO A 40 -4.32 2.17 1.56
CA PRO A 40 -5.39 2.03 0.60
C PRO A 40 -4.92 2.49 -0.79
N LYS A 41 -5.46 1.87 -1.84
CA LYS A 41 -5.11 2.22 -3.22
C LYS A 41 -5.36 3.70 -3.46
N SER A 42 -4.36 4.39 -3.99
CA SER A 42 -4.37 5.82 -4.24
C SER A 42 -4.19 6.11 -5.73
N LEU A 43 -4.87 7.14 -6.23
CA LEU A 43 -4.77 7.57 -7.62
C LEU A 43 -3.37 8.14 -7.96
N TYR A 44 -2.63 8.62 -6.96
CA TYR A 44 -1.26 9.12 -7.15
C TYR A 44 -0.29 8.02 -7.57
N GLY A 45 -0.61 6.75 -7.25
CA GLY A 45 0.09 5.56 -7.72
C GLY A 45 1.58 5.45 -7.32
N VAL A 46 2.02 6.25 -6.35
CA VAL A 46 3.26 6.06 -5.58
C VAL A 46 2.89 6.01 -4.11
N TYR A 47 3.50 5.09 -3.37
CA TYR A 47 3.06 4.70 -2.02
C TYR A 47 4.17 4.83 -0.97
N TYR A 48 3.79 5.19 0.25
CA TYR A 48 4.66 5.07 1.45
C TYR A 48 4.55 3.71 2.12
N LYS A 49 3.45 2.99 1.89
CA LYS A 49 3.23 1.58 2.24
C LYS A 49 2.50 0.95 1.08
N CYS A 50 2.99 -0.16 0.56
CA CYS A 50 2.37 -0.79 -0.61
C CYS A 50 0.93 -1.24 -0.32
N PRO A 51 0.07 -1.29 -1.33
CA PRO A 51 -1.24 -1.91 -1.18
C PRO A 51 -1.09 -3.41 -0.92
N CYS A 52 -2.13 -4.02 -0.36
CA CYS A 52 -2.13 -5.45 -0.09
C CYS A 52 -2.06 -6.30 -1.36
N GLU A 53 -1.58 -7.53 -1.18
CA GLU A 53 -1.71 -8.59 -2.18
C GLU A 53 -3.16 -8.85 -2.56
N SER A 54 -3.35 -9.47 -3.72
CA SER A 54 -4.69 -9.79 -4.23
C SER A 54 -5.40 -10.74 -3.26
N GLY A 55 -6.64 -10.42 -2.89
CA GLY A 55 -7.43 -11.22 -1.95
C GLY A 55 -7.49 -10.62 -0.54
N LEU A 56 -6.55 -9.73 -0.18
CA LEU A 56 -6.52 -9.08 1.13
C LEU A 56 -7.14 -7.68 1.07
N THR A 57 -7.68 -7.23 2.20
CA THR A 57 -8.20 -5.87 2.39
C THR A 57 -7.31 -5.08 3.32
N CYS A 58 -7.00 -3.83 2.94
CA CYS A 58 -6.26 -2.91 3.79
C CYS A 58 -7.22 -2.28 4.81
N ASP A 59 -7.17 -2.77 6.04
CA ASP A 59 -7.97 -2.28 7.17
C ASP A 59 -7.33 -1.03 7.76
N ALA A 60 -7.69 0.13 7.22
CA ALA A 60 -7.18 1.44 7.63
C ALA A 60 -8.31 2.31 8.19
N ASP A 61 -8.03 3.06 9.26
CA ASP A 61 -8.96 4.04 9.82
C ASP A 61 -9.18 5.19 8.81
N LYS A 62 -10.40 5.34 8.29
CA LYS A 62 -10.73 6.28 7.20
C LYS A 62 -11.22 7.64 7.71
N THR A 63 -10.75 8.10 8.87
CA THR A 63 -11.15 9.41 9.38
C THR A 63 -10.65 10.55 8.48
N ILE A 64 -11.39 11.66 8.45
CA ILE A 64 -11.11 12.84 7.60
C ILE A 64 -9.69 13.37 7.86
N VAL A 65 -9.26 13.37 9.13
CA VAL A 65 -7.92 13.80 9.54
C VAL A 65 -6.82 12.86 9.02
N GLY A 66 -7.04 11.54 9.04
CA GLY A 66 -6.10 10.57 8.49
C GLY A 66 -5.96 10.68 6.96
N SER A 67 -7.04 11.05 6.27
CA SER A 67 -7.07 11.28 4.82
C SER A 67 -6.34 12.54 4.38
N ILE A 68 -6.34 13.57 5.22
CA ILE A 68 -5.58 14.82 4.99
C ILE A 68 -4.09 14.62 5.26
N THR A 69 -3.74 13.83 6.28
CA THR A 69 -2.33 13.63 6.69
C THR A 69 -1.59 12.58 5.86
N ASN A 70 -2.26 11.88 4.94
CA ASN A 70 -1.67 10.81 4.12
C ASN A 70 -1.02 9.70 5.00
N LYS A 71 -1.61 9.48 6.19
CA LYS A 71 -1.21 8.47 7.18
C LYS A 71 -2.38 7.54 7.54
N ASN A 72 -3.29 7.31 6.60
CA ASN A 72 -4.24 6.21 6.65
C ASN A 72 -3.52 4.88 6.36
N PHE A 73 -2.49 4.57 7.15
CA PHE A 73 -1.90 3.24 7.08
C PHE A 73 -2.84 2.27 7.80
N GLY A 74 -3.06 1.13 7.18
CA GLY A 74 -3.84 0.04 7.73
C GLY A 74 -3.00 -1.22 7.84
N VAL A 75 -3.67 -2.31 8.15
CA VAL A 75 -3.08 -3.66 8.14
C VAL A 75 -3.83 -4.52 7.14
N CYS A 76 -3.12 -5.32 6.35
CA CYS A 76 -3.75 -6.27 5.44
C CYS A 76 -4.41 -7.41 6.22
N LYS A 77 -5.68 -7.66 5.96
CA LYS A 77 -6.45 -8.77 6.54
C LYS A 77 -7.18 -9.56 5.46
N ASP A 78 -7.33 -10.87 5.65
CA ASP A 78 -8.23 -11.66 4.83
C ASP A 78 -9.70 -11.31 5.18
N PRO A 79 -10.54 -10.96 4.19
CA PRO A 79 -11.96 -10.73 4.42
C PRO A 79 -12.71 -11.91 5.07
N GLN A 80 -12.19 -13.12 4.95
CA GLN A 80 -12.77 -14.35 5.49
C GLN A 80 -12.55 -14.52 6.99
N ASP A 81 -11.55 -13.85 7.58
CA ASP A 81 -11.34 -13.90 9.04
C ASP A 81 -12.56 -13.38 9.80
N PHE A 82 -13.29 -12.41 9.24
CA PHE A 82 -14.55 -11.91 9.81
C PHE A 82 -15.68 -12.97 9.93
N TYR A 83 -15.58 -14.08 9.19
CA TYR A 83 -16.58 -15.16 9.23
C TYR A 83 -16.13 -16.38 10.05
N ARG A 84 -14.91 -16.33 10.62
CA ARG A 84 -14.34 -17.41 11.46
C ARG A 84 -14.41 -17.12 12.96
N GLU A 85 -14.93 -15.96 13.36
CA GLU A 85 -15.17 -15.54 14.75
C GLU A 85 -16.58 -15.91 15.24
#